data_AF-A0A258FC27-F1
#
_entry.id   AF-A0A258FC27-F1
#
_cell.length_a   1.000
_cell.length_b   1.000
_cell.length_c   1.000
_cell.angle_alpha   90.00
_cell.angle_beta   90.00
_cell.angle_gamma   90.00
#
_symmetry.space_group_name_H-M   'P 1'
#
loop_
_entity.id
_entity.type
_entity.pdbx_description
1 polymer ?
#
loop_
_entity_poly.entity_id
_entity_poly.type
_entity_poly.pdbx_seq_one_letter_code
_entity_poly.pdbx_strand_id
1 'polypeptide(L)'
;MASPSRRAWRGNGAGKAPRDGRGFVNARIVLVTNRSSGIPAGLGRQRHLARHTLDAYCRVARETHPCDLEPAHRAGSCRALPNGIMPWQKRLGNLPATVVEGAATEIEARFDPAKLRPKKGIVGVVQHGDLFWDKIPDATIARVLDVVDQIAHEREEKNARLPAGRLPDTTKYVIWTKRAERMANFMEHRYPQGVPAYLACGVSVENQALADERLPHLLRVQGYRFVMIEPMLGPIDLSQYADVHWVVLGSETGTDRVRPMNLDWARQVRDLTKAHNLPFFLKQVGSSHKHPVRTLDGRTWDEFPEGFAK
;
A
#
# COMPACT_ATOMS: atom_id res chain seq x y z
N MET A 1 -63.80 30.86 -3.70
CA MET A 1 -64.00 31.11 -2.25
C MET A 1 -63.27 29.99 -1.52
N ALA A 2 -62.33 30.13 -0.59
CA ALA A 2 -61.72 31.25 0.09
C ALA A 2 -60.31 30.80 0.57
N SER A 3 -59.35 31.72 0.60
CA SER A 3 -58.24 31.74 1.59
C SER A 3 -58.69 32.61 2.78
N PRO A 4 -58.03 32.69 3.97
CA PRO A 4 -56.67 32.27 4.37
C PRO A 4 -56.63 31.58 5.78
N SER A 5 -55.48 31.15 6.32
CA SER A 5 -54.74 31.94 7.32
C SER A 5 -53.38 31.31 7.67
N ARG A 6 -52.41 32.20 7.85
CA ARG A 6 -51.03 31.93 8.29
C ARG A 6 -51.00 31.71 9.81
N ARG A 7 -50.15 30.79 10.27
CA ARG A 7 -49.42 31.00 11.53
C ARG A 7 -48.04 30.36 11.43
N ALA A 8 -47.02 31.18 11.63
CA ALA A 8 -45.61 30.83 11.57
C ALA A 8 -45.19 30.01 12.80
N TRP A 9 -44.28 29.06 12.62
CA TRP A 9 -43.34 28.67 13.66
C TRP A 9 -41.97 28.34 13.05
N ARG A 10 -40.94 28.90 13.68
CA ARG A 10 -39.52 28.77 13.36
C ARG A 10 -39.04 27.38 13.75
N GLY A 11 -38.11 26.82 12.97
CA GLY A 11 -37.41 25.59 13.33
C GLY A 11 -36.22 25.34 12.41
N ASN A 12 -35.04 25.73 12.87
CA ASN A 12 -33.75 25.39 12.27
C ASN A 12 -33.61 23.87 12.10
N GLY A 13 -33.12 23.43 10.95
CA GLY A 13 -32.72 22.04 10.74
C GLY A 13 -32.49 21.73 9.28
N ALA A 14 -31.43 22.29 8.68
CA ALA A 14 -30.93 21.81 7.40
C ALA A 14 -30.62 20.32 7.54
N GLY A 15 -31.48 19.49 6.94
CA GLY A 15 -31.34 18.05 6.92
C GLY A 15 -29.98 17.67 6.32
N LYS A 16 -29.12 17.10 7.15
CA LYS A 16 -27.90 16.43 6.67
C LYS A 16 -28.35 15.22 5.85
N ALA A 17 -27.93 15.19 4.60
CA ALA A 17 -27.98 14.00 3.76
C ALA A 17 -27.31 12.81 4.49
N PRO A 18 -27.76 11.56 4.29
CA PRO A 18 -27.17 10.39 4.93
C PRO A 18 -25.70 10.29 4.52
N ARG A 19 -24.79 10.26 5.50
CA ARG A 19 -23.39 9.91 5.26
C ARG A 19 -23.34 8.44 4.89
N ASP A 20 -23.00 8.13 3.65
CA ASP A 20 -22.74 6.77 3.20
C ASP A 20 -21.43 6.27 3.82
N GLY A 21 -21.56 5.53 4.91
CA GLY A 21 -20.43 4.90 5.63
C GLY A 21 -19.72 3.77 4.86
N ARG A 22 -19.63 3.84 3.53
CA ARG A 22 -19.04 2.81 2.65
C ARG A 22 -17.66 3.21 2.08
N GLY A 23 -16.92 4.03 2.81
CA GLY A 23 -15.47 4.15 2.66
C GLY A 23 -14.76 3.02 3.42
N PHE A 24 -13.43 2.94 3.33
CA PHE A 24 -12.67 2.34 4.43
C PHE A 24 -13.20 2.95 5.74
N VAL A 25 -13.91 2.18 6.58
CA VAL A 25 -13.70 2.33 8.02
C VAL A 25 -12.21 2.21 8.10
N ASN A 26 -11.54 3.25 8.58
CA ASN A 26 -10.12 3.25 8.86
C ASN A 26 -9.73 1.80 9.12
N ALA A 27 -9.07 1.14 8.14
CA ALA A 27 -8.10 0.15 8.53
C ALA A 27 -7.39 0.89 9.66
N ARG A 28 -7.38 0.30 10.84
CA ARG A 28 -6.77 0.95 11.99
C ARG A 28 -5.28 0.81 11.67
N ILE A 29 -4.83 1.61 10.70
CA ILE A 29 -3.57 1.67 9.99
C ILE A 29 -2.63 2.06 11.08
N VAL A 30 -1.94 1.06 11.61
CA VAL A 30 -0.89 1.29 12.57
C VAL A 30 0.39 1.04 11.82
N LEU A 31 0.93 2.12 11.26
CA LEU A 31 2.24 2.49 11.77
C LEU A 31 2.08 2.62 13.28
N VAL A 32 2.99 2.06 14.06
CA VAL A 32 3.17 2.43 15.45
C VAL A 32 3.56 3.91 15.43
N THR A 33 2.60 4.80 15.24
CA THR A 33 2.78 6.22 15.38
C THR A 33 2.69 6.44 16.87
N ASN A 34 3.83 6.58 17.52
CA ASN A 34 3.82 7.13 18.85
C ASN A 34 3.28 8.56 18.72
N ARG A 35 2.10 8.85 19.29
CA ARG A 35 1.85 10.19 19.80
C ARG A 35 2.66 10.27 21.09
N SER A 36 3.94 10.61 20.99
CA SER A 36 4.70 11.01 22.17
C SER A 36 4.55 12.51 22.35
N SER A 37 3.64 12.87 23.24
CA SER A 37 3.74 14.04 24.09
C SER A 37 5.08 14.03 24.84
N GLY A 38 5.76 15.18 24.90
CA GLY A 38 6.81 15.49 25.87
C GLY A 38 8.25 15.18 25.44
N ILE A 39 9.03 16.24 25.24
CA ILE A 39 10.51 16.25 25.13
C ILE A 39 11.09 16.36 26.55
N PRO A 40 12.27 15.75 26.85
CA PRO A 40 13.47 16.55 27.10
C PRO A 40 14.69 16.13 26.27
N ALA A 41 15.62 17.08 26.16
CA ALA A 41 16.74 17.16 25.21
C ALA A 41 18.02 16.40 25.62
N GLY A 42 18.88 16.10 24.63
CA GLY A 42 20.32 15.86 24.86
C GLY A 42 21.09 15.16 23.73
N LEU A 43 21.98 15.93 23.05
CA LEU A 43 23.34 15.62 22.51
C LEU A 43 23.67 14.21 21.95
N GLY A 44 24.37 13.96 20.84
CA GLY A 44 25.16 14.76 19.88
C GLY A 44 26.15 13.84 19.11
N ARG A 45 26.56 14.24 17.88
CA ARG A 45 27.82 13.95 17.12
C ARG A 45 28.27 12.46 16.94
N GLN A 46 28.73 11.90 15.81
CA GLN A 46 29.58 12.36 14.68
C GLN A 46 29.79 11.21 13.64
N ARG A 47 30.02 11.55 12.34
CA ARG A 47 31.03 11.05 11.32
C ARG A 47 31.09 9.53 10.97
N HIS A 48 31.48 9.01 9.79
CA HIS A 48 31.82 9.47 8.41
C HIS A 48 32.01 8.21 7.49
N LEU A 49 31.84 8.36 6.16
CA LEU A 49 32.32 7.54 5.02
C LEU A 49 31.74 6.10 4.86
N ALA A 50 31.47 5.56 3.65
CA ALA A 50 32.21 5.65 2.39
C ALA A 50 31.36 5.55 1.10
N ARG A 51 31.97 6.01 -0.01
CA ARG A 51 31.53 6.02 -1.41
C ARG A 51 32.14 4.84 -2.20
N HIS A 52 31.66 4.72 -3.45
CA HIS A 52 32.12 3.89 -4.60
C HIS A 52 31.34 2.57 -4.76
N THR A 53 30.38 2.45 -5.67
CA THR A 53 30.58 2.31 -7.13
C THR A 53 29.26 2.56 -7.89
N LEU A 54 29.22 3.46 -8.88
CA LEU A 54 28.03 3.65 -9.77
C LEU A 54 28.37 3.98 -11.24
N ASP A 55 29.66 4.00 -11.63
CA ASP A 55 30.04 4.48 -12.96
C ASP A 55 30.05 3.40 -14.07
N ALA A 56 29.82 2.13 -13.73
CA ALA A 56 29.82 1.05 -14.73
C ALA A 56 28.48 0.91 -15.49
N TYR A 57 27.37 1.45 -14.98
CA TYR A 57 26.03 1.19 -15.54
C TYR A 57 25.62 2.15 -16.68
N CYS A 58 26.29 3.30 -16.82
CA CYS A 58 25.86 4.35 -17.75
C CYS A 58 26.38 4.20 -19.19
N ARG A 59 27.22 3.20 -19.50
CA ARG A 59 27.91 3.11 -20.79
C ARG A 59 27.16 2.30 -21.86
N VAL A 60 26.28 1.37 -21.48
CA VAL A 60 25.62 0.46 -22.42
C VAL A 60 24.32 1.05 -23.03
N ALA A 61 23.71 2.05 -22.39
CA ALA A 61 22.41 2.58 -22.79
C ALA A 61 22.44 3.68 -23.89
N ARG A 62 23.59 3.95 -24.53
CA ARG A 62 23.74 5.07 -25.49
C ARG A 62 23.90 4.68 -26.96
N GLU A 63 23.95 3.40 -27.30
CA GLU A 63 24.42 2.99 -28.64
C GLU A 63 23.34 2.50 -29.61
N THR A 64 22.04 2.65 -29.31
CA THR A 64 20.98 2.20 -30.24
C THR A 64 19.88 3.27 -30.47
N HIS A 65 19.99 3.94 -31.61
CA HIS A 65 19.04 4.84 -32.31
C HIS A 65 19.02 6.35 -31.96
N PRO A 66 19.34 7.25 -32.93
CA PRO A 66 19.16 8.69 -32.82
C PRO A 66 17.77 9.06 -33.35
N CYS A 67 16.90 9.59 -32.49
CA CYS A 67 15.71 10.31 -32.91
C CYS A 67 15.61 11.57 -32.04
N ASP A 68 15.71 12.72 -32.70
CA ASP A 68 15.71 14.04 -32.09
C ASP A 68 14.40 14.29 -31.33
N LEU A 69 14.49 14.20 -30.00
CA LEU A 69 13.51 14.78 -29.08
C LEU A 69 14.28 15.69 -28.13
N GLU A 70 13.96 16.98 -28.20
CA GLU A 70 14.20 18.02 -27.19
C GLU A 70 14.12 17.46 -25.76
N PRO A 71 14.97 17.93 -24.82
CA PRO A 71 15.12 17.31 -23.50
C PRO A 71 13.87 17.53 -22.63
N ALA A 72 12.89 16.64 -22.79
CA ALA A 72 11.79 16.49 -21.87
C ALA A 72 12.34 16.19 -20.47
N HIS A 73 12.00 17.08 -19.54
CA HIS A 73 12.30 16.99 -18.13
C HIS A 73 12.13 15.56 -17.61
N ARG A 74 13.26 14.98 -17.19
CA ARG A 74 13.44 13.70 -16.52
C ARG A 74 12.19 13.27 -15.74
N ALA A 75 11.61 12.15 -16.17
CA ALA A 75 10.68 11.35 -15.39
C ALA A 75 11.12 11.34 -13.92
N GLY A 76 10.28 11.90 -13.04
CA GLY A 76 10.53 12.01 -11.62
C GLY A 76 10.69 10.62 -11.02
N SER A 77 11.93 10.16 -10.95
CA SER A 77 12.26 8.84 -10.44
C SER A 77 11.72 8.68 -9.02
N CYS A 78 11.08 7.55 -8.74
CA CYS A 78 10.84 7.04 -7.40
C CYS A 78 12.17 6.70 -6.66
N ARG A 79 13.20 7.53 -6.78
CA ARG A 79 14.43 7.39 -6.00
C ARG A 79 14.15 7.91 -4.60
N ALA A 80 14.29 7.01 -3.62
CA ALA A 80 14.29 7.39 -2.21
C ALA A 80 15.39 8.43 -1.98
N LEU A 81 15.18 9.34 -1.02
CA LEU A 81 16.29 10.16 -0.56
C LEU A 81 17.33 9.25 0.12
N PRO A 82 18.61 9.64 0.16
CA PRO A 82 19.71 8.81 0.70
C PRO A 82 19.52 8.28 2.14
N ASN A 83 18.49 8.75 2.85
CA ASN A 83 18.18 8.51 4.25
C ASN A 83 16.97 7.57 4.48
N GLY A 84 16.46 6.89 3.45
CA GLY A 84 15.32 5.97 3.58
C GLY A 84 13.95 6.64 3.71
N ILE A 85 13.91 7.97 3.64
CA ILE A 85 12.67 8.73 3.55
C ILE A 85 12.26 8.78 2.07
N MET A 86 11.07 8.26 1.79
CA MET A 86 10.51 8.34 0.44
C MET A 86 10.09 9.79 0.13
N PRO A 87 10.35 10.32 -1.07
CA PRO A 87 9.96 11.68 -1.45
C PRO A 87 8.48 11.99 -1.21
N TRP A 88 7.62 10.99 -1.38
CA TRP A 88 6.19 11.13 -1.12
C TRP A 88 5.85 11.20 0.38
N GLN A 89 6.62 10.58 1.29
CA GLN A 89 6.41 10.72 2.74
C GLN A 89 6.66 12.16 3.19
N LYS A 90 7.70 12.81 2.63
CA LYS A 90 7.94 14.26 2.82
C LYS A 90 6.81 15.08 2.22
N ARG A 91 6.44 14.80 0.97
CA ARG A 91 5.38 15.54 0.25
C ARG A 91 4.02 15.47 0.95
N LEU A 92 3.67 14.33 1.54
CA LEU A 92 2.41 14.13 2.25
C LEU A 92 2.43 14.59 3.71
N GLY A 93 3.56 15.08 4.23
CA GLY A 93 3.70 15.49 5.63
C GLY A 93 3.56 14.32 6.62
N ASN A 94 3.80 13.08 6.17
CA ASN A 94 3.60 11.86 6.96
C ASN A 94 4.85 11.46 7.77
N LEU A 95 5.78 12.40 7.97
CA LEU A 95 7.00 12.17 8.75
C LEU A 95 6.87 12.80 10.13
N PRO A 96 7.06 12.04 11.21
CA PRO A 96 7.21 12.62 12.54
C PRO A 96 8.34 13.66 12.53
N ALA A 97 8.17 14.76 13.26
CA ALA A 97 9.17 15.82 13.38
C ALA A 97 10.52 15.35 13.94
N THR A 98 10.55 14.16 14.55
CA THR A 98 11.73 13.50 15.13
C THR A 98 12.58 12.77 14.10
N VAL A 99 12.11 12.57 12.87
CA VAL A 99 12.88 11.85 11.84
C VAL A 99 13.96 12.77 11.26
N VAL A 100 15.23 12.44 11.53
CA VAL A 100 16.39 13.19 11.05
C VAL A 100 17.02 12.51 9.84
N GLU A 101 17.48 13.30 8.88
CA GLU A 101 18.21 12.82 7.71
C GLU A 101 19.50 12.09 8.12
N GLY A 102 19.65 10.82 7.73
CA GLY A 102 20.80 9.97 8.06
C GLY A 102 20.63 9.10 9.30
N ALA A 103 19.48 9.12 9.97
CA ALA A 103 19.16 8.20 11.07
C ALA A 103 18.89 6.77 10.58
N ALA A 104 19.07 5.79 11.48
CA ALA A 104 18.75 4.38 11.22
C ALA A 104 17.28 4.19 10.80
N THR A 105 16.98 3.10 10.10
CA THR A 105 15.61 2.81 9.66
C THR A 105 14.67 2.69 10.84
N GLU A 106 13.63 3.51 10.85
CA GLU A 106 12.65 3.58 11.94
C GLU A 106 11.82 2.29 12.12
N ILE A 107 11.98 1.27 11.27
CA ILE A 107 11.21 0.02 11.35
C ILE A 107 11.37 -0.61 12.74
N GLU A 108 12.59 -0.66 13.28
CA GLU A 108 12.83 -1.28 14.59
C GLU A 108 12.20 -0.46 15.72
N ALA A 109 12.23 0.88 15.63
CA ALA A 109 11.59 1.76 16.61
C ALA A 109 10.05 1.80 16.48
N ARG A 110 9.51 1.44 15.31
CA ARG A 110 8.08 1.52 14.97
C ARG A 110 7.43 0.16 14.76
N PHE A 111 8.11 -0.94 15.00
CA PHE A 111 7.48 -2.25 14.95
C PHE A 111 7.22 -2.72 16.38
N ASP A 112 5.94 -2.71 16.74
CA ASP A 112 5.48 -3.03 18.09
C ASP A 112 4.43 -4.14 18.00
N PRO A 113 4.80 -5.39 18.34
CA PRO A 113 3.90 -6.53 18.35
C PRO A 113 2.62 -6.28 19.14
N ALA A 114 2.69 -5.51 20.24
CA ALA A 114 1.54 -5.21 21.08
C ALA A 114 0.47 -4.39 20.33
N LYS A 115 0.86 -3.59 19.33
CA LYS A 115 -0.09 -2.85 18.50
C LYS A 115 -0.64 -3.67 17.34
N LEU A 116 -0.01 -4.78 16.98
CA LEU A 116 -0.47 -5.70 15.94
C LEU A 116 -1.54 -6.67 16.47
N ARG A 117 -1.36 -7.21 17.68
CA ARG A 117 -2.28 -8.17 18.31
C ARG A 117 -3.78 -7.79 18.28
N PRO A 118 -4.20 -6.55 18.62
CA PRO A 118 -5.62 -6.20 18.66
C PRO A 118 -6.24 -5.95 17.28
N LYS A 119 -5.45 -5.98 16.19
CA LYS A 119 -5.96 -5.73 14.82
C LYS A 119 -6.74 -6.93 14.30
N LYS A 120 -7.82 -6.66 13.58
CA LYS A 120 -8.67 -7.66 12.93
C LYS A 120 -8.93 -7.26 11.48
N GLY A 121 -9.36 -8.22 10.65
CA GLY A 121 -9.70 -8.01 9.24
C GLY A 121 -8.47 -8.07 8.35
N ILE A 122 -8.29 -7.11 7.44
CA ILE A 122 -7.11 -7.02 6.57
C ILE A 122 -6.10 -6.01 7.16
N VAL A 123 -4.92 -6.49 7.52
CA VAL A 123 -3.92 -5.74 8.28
C VAL A 123 -2.66 -5.53 7.46
N GLY A 124 -2.38 -4.27 7.08
CA GLY A 124 -1.13 -3.91 6.44
C GLY A 124 0.06 -3.98 7.40
N VAL A 125 1.08 -4.75 7.06
CA VAL A 125 2.33 -4.85 7.80
C VAL A 125 3.35 -3.90 7.17
N VAL A 126 3.95 -3.01 7.99
CA VAL A 126 4.89 -1.96 7.53
C VAL A 126 4.24 -1.01 6.51
N GLN A 127 2.98 -0.67 6.75
CA GLN A 127 2.23 0.24 5.90
C GLN A 127 2.88 1.62 5.78
N HIS A 128 2.88 2.19 4.57
CA HIS A 128 3.61 3.42 4.21
C HIS A 128 5.15 3.32 4.28
N GLY A 129 5.69 2.12 4.48
CA GLY A 129 7.11 1.81 4.30
C GLY A 129 7.30 0.83 3.14
N ASP A 130 8.54 0.37 2.98
CA ASP A 130 8.88 -0.73 2.08
C ASP A 130 9.81 -1.67 2.85
N LEU A 131 9.26 -2.81 3.32
CA LEU A 131 9.99 -3.77 4.14
C LEU A 131 11.19 -4.38 3.38
N PHE A 132 11.10 -4.47 2.06
CA PHE A 132 12.13 -5.05 1.18
C PHE A 132 13.02 -3.97 0.56
N TRP A 133 13.10 -2.79 1.16
CA TRP A 133 14.03 -1.77 0.69
C TRP A 133 15.49 -2.20 0.89
N ASP A 134 16.36 -1.82 -0.04
CA ASP A 134 17.75 -2.30 -0.14
C ASP A 134 18.59 -2.13 1.14
N LYS A 135 18.26 -1.14 1.96
CA LYS A 135 18.96 -0.86 3.23
C LYS A 135 18.34 -1.51 4.46
N ILE A 136 17.19 -2.17 4.33
CA ILE A 136 16.65 -2.99 5.42
C ILE A 136 17.46 -4.28 5.47
N PRO A 137 18.08 -4.64 6.61
CA PRO A 137 18.75 -5.92 6.74
C PRO A 137 17.74 -7.07 6.67
N ASP A 138 18.14 -8.20 6.08
CA ASP A 138 17.30 -9.41 6.01
C ASP A 138 16.88 -9.90 7.40
N ALA A 139 17.75 -9.75 8.41
CA ALA A 139 17.41 -10.03 9.80
C ALA A 139 16.23 -9.19 10.32
N THR A 140 16.10 -7.94 9.87
CA THR A 140 14.96 -7.08 10.23
C THR A 140 13.68 -7.54 9.54
N ILE A 141 13.76 -7.98 8.27
CA ILE A 141 12.63 -8.58 7.55
C ILE A 141 12.16 -9.85 8.26
N ALA A 142 13.09 -10.74 8.61
CA ALA A 142 12.82 -11.98 9.33
C ALA A 142 12.09 -11.72 10.64
N ARG A 143 12.60 -10.81 11.50
CA ARG A 143 11.97 -10.49 12.79
C ARG A 143 10.54 -9.94 12.64
N VAL A 144 10.27 -9.15 11.60
CA VAL A 144 8.91 -8.64 11.34
C VAL A 144 7.97 -9.79 11.02
N LEU A 145 8.40 -10.71 10.16
CA LEU A 145 7.61 -11.88 9.78
C LEU A 145 7.47 -12.89 10.93
N ASP A 146 8.48 -13.07 11.76
CA ASP A 146 8.40 -13.94 12.95
C ASP A 146 7.29 -13.48 13.91
N VAL A 147 7.11 -12.17 14.08
CA VAL A 147 6.02 -11.63 14.89
C VAL A 147 4.66 -11.80 14.23
N VAL A 148 4.58 -11.67 12.90
CA VAL A 148 3.34 -11.93 12.14
C VAL A 148 2.95 -13.40 12.31
N ASP A 149 3.89 -14.32 12.07
CA ASP A 149 3.71 -15.75 12.20
C ASP A 149 3.28 -16.12 13.62
N GLN A 150 3.97 -15.58 14.65
CA GLN A 150 3.64 -15.81 16.04
C GLN A 150 2.19 -15.41 16.37
N ILE A 151 1.78 -14.19 16.01
CA ILE A 151 0.44 -13.68 16.33
C ILE A 151 -0.63 -14.45 15.53
N ALA A 152 -0.33 -14.83 14.28
CA ALA A 152 -1.23 -15.64 13.48
C ALA A 152 -1.44 -17.02 14.12
N HIS A 153 -0.36 -17.67 14.57
CA HIS A 153 -0.44 -18.96 15.23
C HIS A 153 -1.20 -18.89 16.57
N GLU A 154 -0.94 -17.87 17.40
CA GLU A 154 -1.70 -17.61 18.63
C GLU A 154 -3.23 -17.51 18.35
N ARG A 155 -3.62 -16.99 17.18
CA ARG A 155 -5.03 -16.90 16.76
C ARG A 155 -5.58 -18.21 16.27
N GLU A 156 -4.82 -18.99 15.52
CA GLU A 156 -5.21 -20.33 15.08
C GLU A 156 -5.44 -21.26 16.27
N GLU A 157 -4.54 -21.25 17.26
CA GLU A 157 -4.70 -22.00 18.51
C GLU A 157 -5.97 -21.58 19.27
N LYS A 158 -6.23 -20.27 19.32
CA LYS A 158 -7.46 -19.75 19.93
C LYS A 158 -8.69 -20.18 19.15
N ASN A 159 -8.64 -20.16 17.82
CA ASN A 159 -9.73 -20.58 16.94
C ASN A 159 -10.05 -22.07 17.15
N ALA A 160 -9.04 -22.93 17.29
CA ALA A 160 -9.20 -24.36 17.55
C ALA A 160 -9.91 -24.67 18.87
N ARG A 161 -9.89 -23.73 19.82
CA ARG A 161 -10.56 -23.83 21.14
C ARG A 161 -11.91 -23.13 21.19
N LEU A 162 -12.40 -22.60 20.07
CA LEU A 162 -13.67 -21.86 20.04
C LEU A 162 -14.87 -22.82 20.23
N PRO A 163 -15.83 -22.46 21.09
CA PRO A 163 -17.10 -23.17 21.17
C PRO A 163 -17.85 -23.16 19.83
N ALA A 164 -18.66 -24.20 19.59
CA ALA A 164 -19.53 -24.29 18.42
C ALA A 164 -20.39 -23.03 18.26
N GLY A 165 -20.51 -22.54 17.03
CA GLY A 165 -21.30 -21.34 16.70
C GLY A 165 -20.56 -20.00 16.90
N ARG A 166 -19.31 -20.01 17.38
CA ARG A 166 -18.46 -18.79 17.40
C ARG A 166 -17.70 -18.66 16.09
N LEU A 167 -17.70 -17.46 15.53
CA LEU A 167 -16.93 -17.15 14.33
C LEU A 167 -15.42 -17.11 14.65
N PRO A 168 -14.58 -17.79 13.84
CA PRO A 168 -13.14 -17.74 14.02
C PRO A 168 -12.58 -16.36 13.65
N ASP A 169 -11.41 -16.05 14.20
CA ASP A 169 -10.60 -14.94 13.72
C ASP A 169 -9.99 -15.27 12.36
N THR A 170 -10.40 -14.55 11.32
CA THR A 170 -9.95 -14.73 9.93
C THR A 170 -8.96 -13.66 9.48
N THR A 171 -8.32 -12.96 10.43
CA THR A 171 -7.43 -11.83 10.12
C THR A 171 -6.35 -12.22 9.10
N LYS A 172 -6.21 -11.38 8.07
CA LYS A 172 -5.20 -11.49 7.03
C LYS A 172 -4.18 -10.36 7.18
N TYR A 173 -2.92 -10.66 6.91
CA TYR A 173 -1.82 -9.73 6.86
C TYR A 173 -1.42 -9.48 5.41
N VAL A 174 -1.25 -8.23 5.04
CA VAL A 174 -0.82 -7.85 3.69
C VAL A 174 0.50 -7.09 3.77
N ILE A 175 1.46 -7.48 2.94
CA ILE A 175 2.70 -6.77 2.69
C ILE A 175 2.79 -6.43 1.22
N TRP A 176 3.34 -5.26 0.88
CA TRP A 176 3.64 -4.94 -0.51
C TRP A 176 4.91 -4.14 -0.65
N THR A 177 5.52 -4.23 -1.82
CA THR A 177 6.80 -3.58 -2.12
C THR A 177 6.90 -3.14 -3.59
N LYS A 178 7.92 -2.34 -3.90
CA LYS A 178 8.41 -2.12 -5.27
C LYS A 178 9.65 -2.96 -5.60
N ARG A 179 10.22 -3.68 -4.63
CA ARG A 179 11.39 -4.57 -4.77
C ARG A 179 10.92 -6.01 -4.93
N ALA A 180 10.20 -6.25 -6.02
CA ALA A 180 9.51 -7.53 -6.24
C ALA A 180 10.47 -8.72 -6.23
N GLU A 181 11.63 -8.60 -6.89
CA GLU A 181 12.65 -9.65 -6.89
C GLU A 181 13.15 -9.98 -5.47
N ARG A 182 13.47 -8.96 -4.67
CA ARG A 182 13.94 -9.17 -3.30
C ARG A 182 12.88 -9.84 -2.42
N MET A 183 11.63 -9.40 -2.52
CA MET A 183 10.53 -10.07 -1.82
C MET A 183 10.39 -11.51 -2.26
N ALA A 184 10.41 -11.79 -3.57
CA ALA A 184 10.29 -13.15 -4.10
C ALA A 184 11.40 -14.06 -3.56
N ASN A 185 12.66 -13.62 -3.70
CA ASN A 185 13.81 -14.36 -3.16
C ASN A 185 13.63 -14.63 -1.66
N PHE A 186 13.30 -13.61 -0.87
CA PHE A 186 13.15 -13.78 0.58
C PHE A 186 12.01 -14.76 0.94
N MET A 187 10.86 -14.62 0.28
CA MET A 187 9.67 -15.43 0.56
C MET A 187 9.86 -16.90 0.18
N GLU A 188 10.48 -17.19 -0.95
CA GLU A 188 10.80 -18.57 -1.36
C GLU A 188 11.71 -19.28 -0.35
N HIS A 189 12.69 -18.56 0.21
CA HIS A 189 13.59 -19.13 1.21
C HIS A 189 12.92 -19.29 2.58
N ARG A 190 12.11 -18.32 3.01
CA ARG A 190 11.45 -18.33 4.33
C ARG A 190 10.23 -19.26 4.37
N TYR A 191 9.51 -19.37 3.27
CA TYR A 191 8.30 -20.17 3.14
C TYR A 191 8.41 -21.11 1.92
N PRO A 192 9.24 -22.16 1.98
CA PRO A 192 9.52 -23.04 0.84
C PRO A 192 8.28 -23.81 0.35
N GLN A 193 7.24 -23.92 1.18
CA GLN A 193 5.96 -24.54 0.84
C GLN A 193 4.88 -23.52 0.44
N GLY A 194 5.28 -22.27 0.18
CA GLY A 194 4.39 -21.14 -0.09
C GLY A 194 4.01 -20.36 1.17
N VAL A 195 3.62 -19.10 0.96
CA VAL A 195 3.27 -18.20 2.06
C VAL A 195 2.02 -18.72 2.79
N PRO A 196 1.96 -18.59 4.13
CA PRO A 196 0.83 -19.07 4.91
C PRO A 196 -0.49 -18.39 4.51
N ALA A 197 -1.62 -19.06 4.71
CA ALA A 197 -2.93 -18.55 4.30
C ALA A 197 -3.35 -17.24 5.00
N TYR A 198 -2.70 -16.86 6.11
CA TYR A 198 -2.91 -15.58 6.78
C TYR A 198 -2.07 -14.44 6.19
N LEU A 199 -1.12 -14.70 5.29
CA LEU A 199 -0.22 -13.70 4.70
C LEU A 199 -0.46 -13.57 3.19
N ALA A 200 -0.54 -12.34 2.71
CA ALA A 200 -0.61 -12.00 1.31
C ALA A 200 0.52 -11.04 0.92
N CYS A 201 1.17 -11.35 -0.21
CA CYS A 201 2.28 -10.58 -0.76
C CYS A 201 1.83 -9.79 -1.98
N GLY A 202 2.23 -8.53 -2.04
CA GLY A 202 1.85 -7.66 -3.15
C GLY A 202 3.00 -6.88 -3.74
N VAL A 203 2.81 -6.48 -4.99
CA VAL A 203 3.78 -5.64 -5.71
C VAL A 203 3.06 -4.43 -6.25
N SER A 204 3.67 -3.26 -6.03
CA SER A 204 3.20 -2.01 -6.61
C SER A 204 3.75 -1.83 -8.02
N VAL A 205 2.86 -1.52 -8.96
CA VAL A 205 3.17 -1.28 -10.38
C VAL A 205 2.42 -0.04 -10.84
N GLU A 206 3.12 0.89 -11.46
CA GLU A 206 2.52 2.18 -11.83
C GLU A 206 2.16 2.29 -13.32
N ASN A 207 2.74 1.45 -14.18
CA ASN A 207 2.50 1.39 -15.63
C ASN A 207 2.94 0.02 -16.19
N GLN A 208 2.69 -0.25 -17.48
CA GLN A 208 3.02 -1.53 -18.11
C GLN A 208 4.50 -1.92 -17.93
N ALA A 209 5.45 -1.02 -18.17
CA ALA A 209 6.88 -1.35 -18.06
C ALA A 209 7.25 -1.85 -16.66
N LEU A 210 6.68 -1.25 -15.61
CA LEU A 210 6.89 -1.69 -14.23
C LEU A 210 6.09 -2.96 -13.89
N ALA A 211 4.98 -3.21 -14.57
CA ALA A 211 4.27 -4.48 -14.48
C ALA A 211 5.12 -5.61 -15.07
N ASP A 212 5.66 -5.40 -16.27
CA ASP A 212 6.51 -6.37 -16.97
C ASP A 212 7.81 -6.67 -16.21
N GLU A 213 8.40 -5.65 -15.59
CA GLU A 213 9.58 -5.81 -14.73
C GLU A 213 9.26 -6.60 -13.45
N ARG A 214 8.15 -6.31 -12.78
CA ARG A 214 7.96 -6.73 -11.37
C ARG A 214 7.00 -7.90 -11.17
N LEU A 215 5.98 -8.04 -12.01
CA LEU A 215 4.98 -9.10 -11.83
C LEU A 215 5.54 -10.51 -12.08
N PRO A 216 6.51 -10.76 -12.98
CA PRO A 216 7.16 -12.07 -13.05
C PRO A 216 7.76 -12.51 -11.71
N HIS A 217 8.34 -11.57 -10.94
CA HIS A 217 8.83 -11.86 -9.59
C HIS A 217 7.70 -12.10 -8.59
N LEU A 218 6.58 -11.38 -8.68
CA LEU A 218 5.42 -11.64 -7.82
C LEU A 218 4.89 -13.06 -8.03
N LEU A 219 4.80 -13.53 -9.28
CA LEU A 219 4.27 -14.86 -9.63
C LEU A 219 5.13 -16.01 -9.10
N ARG A 220 6.39 -15.77 -8.78
CA ARG A 220 7.25 -16.74 -8.08
C ARG A 220 6.81 -17.01 -6.64
N VAL A 221 6.12 -16.06 -6.00
CA VAL A 221 5.63 -16.23 -4.63
C VAL A 221 4.40 -17.15 -4.61
N GLN A 222 4.57 -18.38 -4.12
CA GLN A 222 3.48 -19.32 -3.94
C GLN A 222 2.57 -18.88 -2.78
N GLY A 223 1.24 -18.96 -2.95
CA GLY A 223 0.24 -18.47 -1.98
C GLY A 223 -0.46 -17.17 -2.41
N TYR A 224 -1.03 -16.42 -1.47
CA TYR A 224 -1.82 -15.23 -1.80
C TYR A 224 -0.95 -14.09 -2.35
N ARG A 225 -1.22 -13.71 -3.61
CA ARG A 225 -0.55 -12.62 -4.36
C ARG A 225 -1.54 -11.52 -4.71
N PHE A 226 -1.12 -10.25 -4.66
CA PHE A 226 -1.93 -9.14 -5.15
C PHE A 226 -1.14 -8.09 -5.92
N VAL A 227 -1.79 -7.47 -6.90
CA VAL A 227 -1.21 -6.36 -7.66
C VAL A 227 -1.74 -5.04 -7.08
N MET A 228 -0.83 -4.12 -6.77
CA MET A 228 -1.15 -2.78 -6.29
C MET A 228 -0.86 -1.76 -7.39
N ILE A 229 -1.87 -1.44 -8.20
CA ILE A 229 -1.80 -0.38 -9.21
C ILE A 229 -2.05 0.96 -8.53
N GLU A 230 -1.09 1.39 -7.71
CA GLU A 230 -1.18 2.66 -7.00
C GLU A 230 0.20 3.34 -6.83
N PRO A 231 0.37 4.56 -7.39
CA PRO A 231 -0.57 5.23 -8.29
C PRO A 231 -0.61 4.59 -9.68
N MET A 232 -1.77 4.54 -10.32
CA MET A 232 -1.87 4.27 -11.75
C MET A 232 -1.37 5.49 -12.54
N LEU A 233 -0.28 5.32 -13.29
CA LEU A 233 0.41 6.37 -14.05
C LEU A 233 0.49 6.08 -15.56
N GLY A 234 0.01 4.92 -16.00
CA GLY A 234 -0.09 4.51 -17.39
C GLY A 234 -1.05 3.34 -17.56
N PRO A 235 -1.39 2.96 -18.80
CA PRO A 235 -2.17 1.75 -19.06
C PRO A 235 -1.40 0.51 -18.60
N ILE A 236 -2.14 -0.49 -18.13
CA ILE A 236 -1.63 -1.81 -17.75
C ILE A 236 -2.62 -2.87 -18.27
N ASP A 237 -2.09 -3.81 -19.04
CA ASP A 237 -2.70 -5.09 -19.34
C ASP A 237 -2.12 -6.17 -18.40
N LEU A 238 -3.02 -6.85 -17.68
CA LEU A 238 -2.70 -7.92 -16.75
C LEU A 238 -2.95 -9.31 -17.34
N SER A 239 -3.25 -9.44 -18.63
CA SER A 239 -3.65 -10.70 -19.27
C SER A 239 -2.63 -11.82 -19.02
N GLN A 240 -1.35 -11.52 -19.16
CA GLN A 240 -0.22 -12.43 -18.88
C GLN A 240 0.11 -12.57 -17.37
N TYR A 241 -0.52 -11.78 -16.51
CA TYR A 241 -0.27 -11.72 -15.07
C TYR A 241 -1.54 -12.02 -14.24
N ALA A 242 -2.52 -12.69 -14.84
CA ALA A 242 -3.81 -12.97 -14.21
C ALA A 242 -3.76 -14.02 -13.08
N ASP A 243 -2.61 -14.71 -12.90
CA ASP A 243 -2.38 -15.64 -11.78
C ASP A 243 -2.07 -14.91 -10.46
N VAL A 244 -2.98 -14.03 -10.07
CA VAL A 244 -2.98 -13.27 -8.82
C VAL A 244 -4.36 -13.37 -8.19
N HIS A 245 -4.46 -13.03 -6.91
CA HIS A 245 -5.69 -13.25 -6.14
C HIS A 245 -6.48 -11.94 -5.94
N TRP A 246 -5.85 -10.79 -6.17
CA TRP A 246 -6.48 -9.49 -5.92
C TRP A 246 -5.80 -8.39 -6.75
N VAL A 247 -6.60 -7.47 -7.28
CA VAL A 247 -6.11 -6.26 -7.92
C VAL A 247 -6.65 -5.04 -7.18
N VAL A 248 -5.73 -4.22 -6.68
CA VAL A 248 -6.02 -2.94 -6.03
C VAL A 248 -5.59 -1.82 -6.97
N LEU A 249 -6.47 -0.86 -7.22
CA LEU A 249 -6.20 0.26 -8.10
C LEU A 249 -6.46 1.60 -7.41
N GLY A 250 -5.56 2.56 -7.58
CA GLY A 250 -5.74 3.91 -7.06
C GLY A 250 -4.95 4.95 -7.83
N SER A 251 -5.47 6.17 -7.85
CA SER A 251 -4.78 7.34 -8.39
C SER A 251 -3.73 7.91 -7.44
N GLU A 252 -2.86 8.77 -7.97
CA GLU A 252 -1.88 9.51 -7.20
C GLU A 252 -2.53 10.43 -6.17
N THR A 253 -1.95 10.47 -4.97
CA THR A 253 -2.41 11.33 -3.87
C THR A 253 -1.41 12.45 -3.63
N GLY A 254 -1.92 13.67 -3.41
CA GLY A 254 -1.11 14.83 -3.08
C GLY A 254 -1.92 16.13 -3.14
N THR A 255 -1.30 17.21 -2.69
CA THR A 255 -1.87 18.57 -2.78
C THR A 255 -1.42 19.30 -4.04
N ASP A 256 -0.18 19.06 -4.47
CA ASP A 256 0.47 19.78 -5.56
C ASP A 256 1.07 18.81 -6.60
N ARG A 257 0.88 19.12 -7.89
CA ARG A 257 1.41 18.35 -9.04
C ARG A 257 0.98 16.88 -9.09
N VAL A 258 -0.26 16.60 -8.68
CA VAL A 258 -0.87 15.27 -8.80
C VAL A 258 -1.27 15.03 -10.25
N ARG A 259 -0.84 13.90 -10.81
CA ARG A 259 -1.29 13.50 -12.15
C ARG A 259 -2.71 12.94 -12.08
N PRO A 260 -3.67 13.48 -12.85
CA PRO A 260 -4.99 12.87 -12.94
C PRO A 260 -4.86 11.48 -13.57
N MET A 261 -5.55 10.51 -12.97
CA MET A 261 -5.63 9.16 -13.55
C MET A 261 -6.58 9.19 -14.75
N ASN A 262 -6.14 8.61 -15.87
CA ASN A 262 -7.05 8.35 -16.98
C ASN A 262 -8.00 7.21 -16.61
N LEU A 263 -9.30 7.50 -16.62
CA LEU A 263 -10.33 6.55 -16.23
C LEU A 263 -10.49 5.38 -17.18
N ASP A 264 -10.13 5.54 -18.45
CA ASP A 264 -10.21 4.44 -19.43
C ASP A 264 -9.22 3.34 -19.08
N TRP A 265 -8.03 3.69 -18.56
CA TRP A 265 -7.09 2.69 -18.07
C TRP A 265 -7.66 1.93 -16.85
N ALA A 266 -8.34 2.63 -15.95
CA ALA A 266 -8.99 1.98 -14.81
C ALA A 266 -10.14 1.06 -15.24
N ARG A 267 -10.91 1.44 -16.27
CA ARG A 267 -11.95 0.60 -16.89
C ARG A 267 -11.37 -0.65 -17.51
N GLN A 268 -10.26 -0.53 -18.27
CA GLN A 268 -9.59 -1.67 -18.89
C GLN A 268 -9.14 -2.70 -17.85
N VAL A 269 -8.47 -2.26 -16.78
CA VAL A 269 -8.07 -3.16 -15.68
C VAL A 269 -9.28 -3.82 -15.02
N ARG A 270 -10.32 -3.03 -14.72
CA ARG A 270 -11.56 -3.55 -14.15
C ARG A 270 -12.18 -4.61 -15.06
N ASP A 271 -12.36 -4.34 -16.35
CA ASP A 271 -13.03 -5.26 -17.28
C ASP A 271 -12.24 -6.56 -17.43
N LEU A 272 -10.90 -6.46 -17.48
CA LEU A 272 -10.02 -7.62 -17.44
C LEU A 272 -10.21 -8.43 -16.16
N THR A 273 -10.18 -7.77 -14.99
CA THR A 273 -10.39 -8.49 -13.71
C THR A 273 -11.76 -9.17 -13.67
N LYS A 274 -12.81 -8.57 -14.25
CA LYS A 274 -14.13 -9.19 -14.31
C LYS A 274 -14.13 -10.39 -15.25
N ALA A 275 -13.52 -10.28 -16.42
CA ALA A 275 -13.40 -11.38 -17.38
C ALA A 275 -12.65 -12.59 -16.80
N HIS A 276 -11.70 -12.36 -15.89
CA HIS A 276 -10.91 -13.40 -15.23
C HIS A 276 -11.43 -13.80 -13.83
N ASN A 277 -12.59 -13.31 -13.39
CA ASN A 277 -13.14 -13.53 -12.04
C ASN A 277 -12.18 -13.14 -10.89
N LEU A 278 -11.36 -12.11 -11.13
CA LEU A 278 -10.43 -11.58 -10.14
C LEU A 278 -11.11 -10.50 -9.28
N PRO A 279 -10.97 -10.57 -7.95
CA PRO A 279 -11.41 -9.49 -7.06
C PRO A 279 -10.76 -8.16 -7.44
N PHE A 280 -11.58 -7.15 -7.68
CA PHE A 280 -11.14 -5.79 -8.01
C PHE A 280 -11.55 -4.78 -6.94
N PHE A 281 -10.55 -4.07 -6.43
CA PHE A 281 -10.75 -3.02 -5.44
C PHE A 281 -10.27 -1.66 -5.94
N LEU A 282 -11.20 -0.72 -6.08
CA LEU A 282 -10.90 0.67 -6.40
C LEU A 282 -10.71 1.47 -5.12
N LYS A 283 -9.45 1.80 -4.82
CA LYS A 283 -9.10 2.59 -3.64
C LYS A 283 -9.59 4.02 -3.75
N GLN A 284 -9.27 4.68 -4.86
CA GLN A 284 -9.67 6.06 -5.14
C GLN A 284 -9.44 6.47 -6.61
N VAL A 285 -10.19 7.50 -7.01
CA VAL A 285 -10.11 8.24 -8.27
C VAL A 285 -10.04 9.73 -7.93
N GLY A 286 -8.86 10.25 -7.64
CA GLY A 286 -8.64 11.62 -7.22
C GLY A 286 -7.38 11.78 -6.40
N SER A 287 -7.18 12.97 -5.84
CA SER A 287 -5.91 13.34 -5.20
C SER A 287 -5.92 13.29 -3.67
N SER A 288 -7.07 13.04 -3.03
CA SER A 288 -7.26 13.23 -1.60
C SER A 288 -7.59 11.94 -0.85
N HIS A 289 -6.72 11.55 0.08
CA HIS A 289 -7.03 10.50 1.06
C HIS A 289 -8.09 10.92 2.09
N LYS A 290 -8.29 12.24 2.32
CA LYS A 290 -9.28 12.74 3.29
C LYS A 290 -10.70 12.71 2.73
N HIS A 291 -10.81 12.95 1.43
CA HIS A 291 -12.07 12.97 0.70
C HIS A 291 -11.92 12.12 -0.57
N PRO A 292 -11.75 10.79 -0.42
CA PRO A 292 -11.50 9.93 -1.56
C PRO A 292 -12.78 9.78 -2.38
N VAL A 293 -12.69 10.09 -3.66
CA VAL A 293 -13.70 9.66 -4.64
C VAL A 293 -13.43 8.18 -4.92
N ARG A 294 -14.42 7.31 -4.73
CA ARG A 294 -14.27 5.85 -4.83
C ARG A 294 -15.12 5.22 -5.93
N THR A 295 -15.68 6.05 -6.79
CA THR A 295 -16.62 5.61 -7.84
C THR A 295 -15.96 5.58 -9.20
N LEU A 296 -16.14 4.48 -9.92
CA LEU A 296 -15.85 4.36 -11.35
C LEU A 296 -17.16 3.93 -12.02
N ASP A 297 -17.63 4.74 -12.96
CA ASP A 297 -18.92 4.57 -13.64
C ASP A 297 -20.11 4.48 -12.65
N GLY A 298 -20.16 5.42 -11.71
CA GLY A 298 -21.31 5.61 -10.81
C GLY A 298 -21.42 4.59 -9.66
N ARG A 299 -20.50 3.64 -9.55
CA ARG A 299 -20.49 2.63 -8.46
C ARG A 299 -19.12 2.49 -7.82
N THR A 300 -19.10 1.97 -6.60
CA THR A 300 -17.86 1.55 -5.95
C THR A 300 -17.48 0.13 -6.38
N TRP A 301 -16.19 -0.18 -6.24
CA TRP A 301 -15.62 -1.50 -6.53
C TRP A 301 -14.86 -1.94 -5.29
N ASP A 302 -15.51 -2.75 -4.45
CA ASP A 302 -15.06 -3.10 -3.10
C ASP A 302 -14.91 -4.62 -2.93
N GLU A 303 -14.34 -5.29 -3.93
CA GLU A 303 -14.21 -6.75 -3.92
C GLU A 303 -12.91 -7.20 -3.23
N PHE A 304 -13.00 -8.32 -2.51
CA PHE A 304 -11.89 -8.90 -1.76
C PHE A 304 -11.77 -10.39 -2.10
N PRO A 305 -10.56 -10.98 -1.95
CA PRO A 305 -10.39 -12.42 -2.10
C PRO A 305 -11.19 -13.19 -1.05
N GLU A 306 -11.46 -14.46 -1.33
CA GLU A 306 -12.11 -15.35 -0.37
C GLU A 306 -11.33 -15.40 0.95
N GLY A 307 -12.06 -15.32 2.08
CA GLY A 307 -11.46 -15.29 3.42
C GLY A 307 -10.87 -13.94 3.84
N PHE A 308 -10.86 -12.93 2.98
CA PHE A 308 -10.46 -11.56 3.34
C PHE A 308 -11.71 -10.77 3.76
N ALA A 309 -11.96 -10.71 5.06
CA ALA A 309 -13.06 -9.95 5.65
C ALA A 309 -12.58 -8.59 6.21
N LYS A 310 -13.43 -7.56 6.09
CA LYS A 310 -13.20 -6.21 6.61
C LYS A 310 -13.59 -6.07 8.07
#